data_AF-A0A6G4TUL1-F1
#
_entry.id   AF-A0A6G4TUL1-F1
#
_cell.length_a   1.000
_cell.length_b   1.000
_cell.length_c   1.000
_cell.angle_alpha   90.00
_cell.angle_beta   90.00
_cell.angle_gamma   90.00
#
_symmetry.space_group_name_H-M   'P 1'
#
loop_
_entity.id
_entity.type
_entity.pdbx_description
1 polymer ?
#
loop_
_entity_poly.entity_id
_entity_poly.type
_entity_poly.pdbx_seq_one_letter_code
_entity_poly.pdbx_strand_id
1 'polypeptide(L)'
;MTATTLPAVCHRIAADLAEVADAEARTRHPQLGRAAAELGLVYLAFVDQPPTGPHGLQAWQAAEAARYAVREGSALNVSADTARARLHLALDALDHQRQPAAEAAA
;
A
#
# COMPACT_ATOMS: atom_id res chain seq x y z
N MET A 1 17.84 0.79 20.24
CA MET A 1 16.64 1.07 19.44
C MET A 1 16.73 0.24 18.18
N THR A 2 15.99 -0.87 18.09
CA THR A 2 16.02 -1.75 16.91
C THR A 2 15.42 -1.02 15.71
N ALA A 3 16.13 -0.98 14.59
CA ALA A 3 15.61 -0.44 13.34
C ALA A 3 14.36 -1.23 12.94
N THR A 4 13.21 -0.57 12.84
CA THR A 4 11.96 -1.21 12.39
C THR A 4 12.10 -1.53 10.91
N THR A 5 12.00 -2.80 10.53
CA THR A 5 12.08 -3.24 9.14
C THR A 5 10.77 -2.95 8.40
N LEU A 6 10.83 -2.78 7.08
CA LEU A 6 9.65 -2.57 6.24
C LEU A 6 8.55 -3.64 6.48
N PRO A 7 8.86 -4.94 6.58
CA PRO A 7 7.85 -5.97 6.89
C PRO A 7 7.10 -5.72 8.20
N ALA A 8 7.81 -5.37 9.28
CA ALA A 8 7.19 -5.10 10.58
C ALA A 8 6.29 -3.84 10.53
N VAL A 9 6.73 -2.79 9.81
CA VAL A 9 5.93 -1.58 9.62
C VAL A 9 4.66 -1.89 8.83
N CYS A 10 4.78 -2.56 7.68
CA CYS A 10 3.66 -2.86 6.80
C CYS A 10 2.65 -3.81 7.45
N HIS A 11 3.13 -4.84 8.15
CA HIS A 11 2.25 -5.76 8.89
C HIS A 11 1.43 -5.03 9.95
N ARG A 12 2.05 -4.14 10.74
CA ARG A 12 1.33 -3.35 11.75
C ARG A 12 0.26 -2.47 11.10
N ILE A 13 0.62 -1.77 10.03
CA ILE A 13 -0.34 -0.89 9.33
C ILE A 13 -1.50 -1.70 8.74
N ALA A 14 -1.23 -2.86 8.14
CA ALA A 14 -2.27 -3.73 7.61
C ALA A 14 -3.20 -4.27 8.71
N ALA A 15 -2.65 -4.59 9.90
CA ALA A 15 -3.45 -4.98 11.06
C ALA A 15 -4.36 -3.84 11.54
N ASP A 16 -3.83 -2.62 11.69
CA ASP A 16 -4.63 -1.45 12.08
C ASP A 16 -5.77 -1.19 11.07
N LEU A 17 -5.49 -1.34 9.76
CA LEU A 17 -6.50 -1.17 8.71
C LEU A 17 -7.55 -2.29 8.69
N ALA A 18 -7.18 -3.51 9.09
CA ALA A 18 -8.13 -4.62 9.24
C ALA A 18 -9.12 -4.34 10.38
N GLU A 19 -8.64 -3.80 11.51
CA GLU A 19 -9.51 -3.38 12.62
C GLU A 19 -10.50 -2.29 12.18
N VAL A 20 -10.03 -1.29 11.42
CA VAL A 20 -10.90 -0.25 10.85
C VAL A 20 -11.92 -0.86 9.88
N ALA A 21 -11.50 -1.78 9.01
CA ALA A 21 -12.39 -2.43 8.06
C ALA A 21 -13.53 -3.17 8.78
N ASP A 22 -13.20 -3.92 9.82
CA ASP A 22 -14.16 -4.66 10.64
C ASP A 22 -15.09 -3.75 11.43
N ALA A 23 -14.57 -2.64 11.96
CA ALA A 23 -15.38 -1.66 12.69
C ALA A 23 -16.41 -1.00 11.76
N GLU A 24 -15.97 -0.51 10.60
CA GLU A 24 -16.83 0.24 9.65
C GLU A 24 -17.84 -0.64 8.93
N ALA A 25 -17.51 -1.93 8.73
CA ALA A 25 -18.47 -2.92 8.24
C ALA A 25 -19.67 -3.09 9.18
N ARG A 26 -19.47 -2.87 10.50
CA ARG A 26 -20.53 -3.00 11.52
C ARG A 26 -21.33 -1.71 11.73
N THR A 27 -20.76 -0.54 11.43
CA THR A 27 -21.32 0.79 11.79
C THR A 27 -22.02 1.54 10.65
N ARG A 28 -22.14 0.94 9.45
CA ARG A 28 -22.83 1.45 8.22
C ARG A 28 -21.99 2.33 7.28
N HIS A 29 -20.66 2.33 7.35
CA HIS A 29 -19.82 2.91 6.28
C HIS A 29 -19.06 1.82 5.49
N PRO A 30 -19.77 0.94 4.76
CA PRO A 30 -19.15 -0.19 4.07
C PRO A 30 -18.11 0.23 3.02
N GLN A 31 -18.23 1.46 2.50
CA GLN A 31 -17.25 2.02 1.56
C GLN A 31 -15.91 2.31 2.24
N LEU A 32 -15.93 2.88 3.45
CA LEU A 32 -14.72 3.11 4.24
C LEU A 32 -14.09 1.79 4.67
N GLY A 33 -14.92 0.84 5.11
CA GLY A 33 -14.43 -0.50 5.48
C GLY A 33 -13.76 -1.23 4.31
N ARG A 34 -14.38 -1.20 3.12
CA ARG A 34 -13.78 -1.71 1.89
C ARG A 34 -12.46 -1.00 1.55
N ALA A 35 -12.44 0.32 1.65
CA ALA A 35 -11.26 1.11 1.31
C ALA A 35 -10.08 0.81 2.26
N ALA A 36 -10.36 0.66 3.56
CA ALA A 36 -9.36 0.25 4.55
C ALA A 36 -8.81 -1.16 4.25
N ALA A 37 -9.68 -2.13 3.96
CA ALA A 37 -9.26 -3.48 3.60
C ALA A 37 -8.41 -3.50 2.31
N GLU A 38 -8.86 -2.80 1.27
CA GLU A 38 -8.13 -2.69 0.01
C GLU A 38 -6.75 -2.05 0.17
N LEU A 39 -6.64 -1.02 1.01
CA LEU A 39 -5.37 -0.38 1.36
C LEU A 39 -4.46 -1.30 2.18
N GLY A 40 -5.01 -2.07 3.13
CA GLY A 40 -4.27 -3.04 3.93
C GLY A 40 -3.55 -4.08 3.04
N LEU A 41 -4.21 -4.55 1.99
CA LEU A 41 -3.59 -5.44 1.00
C LEU A 41 -2.43 -4.78 0.24
N VAL A 42 -2.46 -3.47 0.02
CA VAL A 42 -1.34 -2.75 -0.61
C VAL A 42 -0.12 -2.74 0.31
N TYR A 43 -0.32 -2.50 1.61
CA TYR A 43 0.79 -2.57 2.57
C TYR A 43 1.39 -3.97 2.66
N LEU A 44 0.57 -5.02 2.59
CA LEU A 44 1.11 -6.38 2.50
C LEU A 44 1.91 -6.60 1.21
N ALA A 45 1.46 -6.07 0.08
CA ALA A 45 2.19 -6.17 -1.18
C ALA A 45 3.57 -5.49 -1.14
N PHE A 46 3.76 -4.43 -0.35
CA PHE A 46 5.10 -3.82 -0.15
C PHE A 46 6.10 -4.74 0.55
N VAL A 47 5.63 -5.78 1.25
CA VAL A 47 6.51 -6.78 1.88
C VAL A 47 7.09 -7.71 0.83
N ASP A 48 6.26 -8.17 -0.09
CA ASP A 48 6.65 -9.05 -1.19
C ASP A 48 7.45 -8.29 -2.27
N GLN A 49 7.12 -7.00 -2.45
CA GLN A 49 7.70 -6.12 -3.45
C GLN A 49 8.11 -4.80 -2.77
N PRO A 50 9.30 -4.73 -2.16
CA PRO A 50 9.78 -3.51 -1.54
C PRO A 50 9.80 -2.35 -2.54
N PRO A 51 9.16 -1.20 -2.23
CA PRO A 51 9.03 -0.08 -3.16
C PRO A 51 10.32 0.75 -3.21
N THR A 52 11.35 0.24 -3.89
CA THR A 52 12.71 0.82 -3.88
C THR A 52 13.02 1.75 -5.05
N GLY A 53 12.27 1.66 -6.15
CA GLY A 53 12.50 2.51 -7.33
C GLY A 53 11.67 3.81 -7.34
N PRO A 54 11.78 4.63 -8.41
CA PRO A 54 11.00 5.86 -8.55
C PRO A 54 9.48 5.61 -8.53
N HIS A 55 9.05 4.51 -9.14
CA HIS A 55 7.66 4.08 -9.08
C HIS A 55 7.32 3.54 -7.68
N GLY A 56 8.22 2.84 -7.02
CA GLY A 56 8.06 2.43 -5.61
C GLY A 56 7.79 3.63 -4.69
N LEU A 57 8.55 4.71 -4.81
CA LEU A 57 8.33 5.93 -4.03
C LEU A 57 6.93 6.52 -4.28
N GLN A 58 6.49 6.57 -5.54
CA GLN A 58 5.13 7.02 -5.90
C GLN A 58 4.05 6.09 -5.32
N ALA A 59 4.30 4.78 -5.33
CA ALA A 59 3.39 3.80 -4.74
C ALA A 59 3.23 4.04 -3.23
N TRP A 60 4.34 4.23 -2.52
CA TRP A 60 4.35 4.52 -1.09
C TRP A 60 3.62 5.83 -0.77
N GLN A 61 3.90 6.90 -1.51
CA GLN A 61 3.24 8.21 -1.32
C GLN A 61 1.73 8.13 -1.51
N ALA A 62 1.27 7.40 -2.54
CA ALA A 62 -0.15 7.20 -2.78
C ALA A 62 -0.82 6.37 -1.67
N ALA A 63 -0.16 5.30 -1.19
CA ALA A 63 -0.65 4.51 -0.07
C ALA A 63 -0.74 5.34 1.23
N GLU A 64 0.24 6.21 1.49
CA GLU A 64 0.23 7.11 2.65
C GLU A 64 -0.88 8.19 2.56
N ALA A 65 -1.15 8.73 1.37
CA ALA A 65 -2.28 9.64 1.15
C ALA A 65 -3.63 8.95 1.40
N ALA A 66 -3.79 7.73 0.90
CA ALA A 66 -4.95 6.89 1.17
C ALA A 66 -5.10 6.59 2.68
N ARG A 67 -3.99 6.26 3.35
CA ARG A 67 -3.98 6.00 4.80
C ARG A 67 -4.38 7.22 5.62
N TYR A 68 -3.90 8.39 5.24
CA TYR A 68 -4.30 9.64 5.87
C TYR A 68 -5.81 9.86 5.76
N ALA A 69 -6.39 9.70 4.57
CA ALA A 69 -7.83 9.85 4.37
C ALA A 69 -8.67 8.83 5.17
N VAL A 70 -8.23 7.56 5.26
CA VAL A 70 -8.88 6.55 6.10
C VAL A 70 -8.86 6.95 7.59
N ARG A 71 -7.74 7.49 8.08
CA ARG A 71 -7.62 7.97 9.47
C ARG A 71 -8.54 9.15 9.77
N GLU A 72 -8.77 10.02 8.79
CA GLU A 72 -9.74 11.12 8.89
C GLU A 72 -11.20 10.64 8.72
N GLY A 73 -11.45 9.32 8.63
CA GLY A 73 -12.79 8.76 8.45
C GLY A 73 -13.38 9.01 7.06
N SER A 74 -12.55 9.33 6.07
CA SER A 74 -12.98 9.68 4.72
C SER A 74 -12.64 8.56 3.74
N ALA A 75 -13.64 8.07 3.03
CA ALA A 75 -13.44 7.19 1.87
C ALA A 75 -13.13 7.98 0.58
N LEU A 76 -13.21 9.32 0.62
CA LEU A 76 -13.00 10.16 -0.55
C LEU A 76 -11.54 10.03 -1.01
N ASN A 77 -11.35 9.76 -2.29
CA ASN A 77 -10.06 9.52 -2.95
C ASN A 77 -9.26 8.29 -2.49
N VAL A 78 -9.61 7.62 -1.38
CA VAL A 78 -8.91 6.42 -0.90
C VAL A 78 -8.85 5.36 -2.00
N SER A 79 -9.95 5.12 -2.72
CA SER A 79 -9.97 4.14 -3.83
C SER A 79 -9.07 4.56 -4.99
N ALA A 80 -9.00 5.86 -5.31
CA ALA A 80 -8.14 6.37 -6.38
C ALA A 80 -6.66 6.27 -6.00
N ASP A 81 -6.29 6.70 -4.80
CA ASP A 81 -4.91 6.63 -4.31
C ASP A 81 -4.45 5.19 -4.06
N THR A 82 -5.35 4.31 -3.59
CA THR A 82 -5.08 2.86 -3.50
C THR A 82 -4.82 2.25 -4.88
N ALA A 83 -5.63 2.60 -5.89
CA ALA A 83 -5.42 2.13 -7.25
C ALA A 83 -4.09 2.65 -7.85
N ARG A 84 -3.77 3.93 -7.61
CA ARG A 84 -2.48 4.53 -8.00
C ARG A 84 -1.30 3.84 -7.33
N ALA A 85 -1.41 3.54 -6.04
CA ALA A 85 -0.38 2.82 -5.30
C ALA A 85 -0.11 1.44 -5.92
N ARG A 86 -1.17 0.68 -6.21
CA ARG A 86 -1.07 -0.63 -6.87
C ARG A 86 -0.45 -0.54 -8.26
N LEU A 87 -0.84 0.44 -9.07
CA LEU A 87 -0.28 0.64 -10.40
C LEU A 87 1.22 0.93 -10.35
N HIS A 88 1.62 1.87 -9.50
CA HIS A 88 3.02 2.23 -9.35
C HIS A 88 3.85 1.07 -8.79
N LEU A 89 3.33 0.31 -7.84
CA LEU A 89 4.02 -0.87 -7.32
C LEU A 89 4.24 -1.92 -8.41
N ALA A 90 3.24 -2.17 -9.26
CA ALA A 90 3.36 -3.09 -10.38
C ALA A 90 4.39 -2.62 -11.41
N LEU A 91 4.46 -1.32 -11.70
CA LEU A 91 5.50 -0.75 -12.57
C LEU A 91 6.90 -0.91 -11.97
N ASP A 92 7.05 -0.64 -10.66
CA ASP A 92 8.32 -0.80 -9.95
C ASP A 92 8.81 -2.25 -10.02
N ALA A 93 7.91 -3.22 -9.83
CA ALA A 93 8.24 -4.64 -9.96
C ALA A 93 8.71 -5.01 -11.38
N LEU A 94 8.08 -4.46 -12.43
CA LEU A 94 8.48 -4.70 -13.82
C LEU A 94 9.85 -4.09 -14.12
N ASP A 95 10.15 -2.90 -13.59
CA ASP A 95 11.45 -2.24 -13.78
C ASP A 95 12.59 -3.04 -13.11
N HIS A 96 12.36 -3.54 -11.89
CA HIS A 96 13.32 -4.40 -11.19
C HIS A 96 13.53 -5.75 -11.89
N GLN A 97 12.54 -6.27 -12.63
CA GLN A 97 12.71 -7.48 -13.44
C GLN A 97 13.48 -7.25 -14.73
N ARG A 98 13.45 -6.02 -15.28
CA ARG A 98 14.17 -5.66 -16.52
C ARG A 98 15.65 -5.40 -16.29
N GLN A 99 16.03 -4.84 -15.15
CA GLN A 99 17.43 -4.60 -14.79
C GLN A 99 18.34 -5.85 -14.82
N PRO A 100 17.97 -7.02 -14.27
CA PRO A 100 18.82 -8.21 -14.34
C PRO A 100 18.98 -8.77 -15.76
N ALA A 101 18.06 -8.49 -16.69
CA ALA A 101 18.18 -8.91 -18.09
C ALA A 101 19.12 -8.01 -18.91
N ALA A 102 19.25 -6.72 -18.54
CA ALA A 102 20.13 -5.77 -19.21
C ALA A 102 21.61 -5.97 -18.82
N GLU A 103 21.89 -6.32 -17.57
CA GLU A 103 23.27 -6.63 -17.12
C GLU A 103 23.77 -7.99 -17.62
N ALA A 104 22.89 -8.95 -17.89
CA ALA A 104 23.28 -10.25 -18.46
C ALA A 104 23.52 -10.23 -19.98
N ALA A 105 23.11 -9.15 -20.66
CA ALA A 105 23.23 -8.99 -22.12
C ALA A 105 24.32 -7.97 -22.53
N ALA A 106 24.99 -7.34 -21.57
CA ALA A 106 26.09 -6.40 -21.73
C ALA A 106 27.44 -7.06 -21.42
#